data_AF-A0A061FR37-F1
#
_entry.id   AF-A0A061FR37-F1
#
_cell.length_a   1.000
_cell.length_b   1.000
_cell.length_c   1.000
_cell.angle_alpha   90.00
_cell.angle_beta   90.00
_cell.angle_gamma   90.00
#
_symmetry.space_group_name_H-M   'P 1'
#
loop_
_entity.id
_entity.type
_entity.pdbx_description
1 polymer ?
#
loop_
_entity_poly.entity_id
_entity_poly.type
_entity_poly.pdbx_seq_one_letter_code
_entity_poly.pdbx_strand_id
1 'polypeptide(L)'
;MEWGLHRLTSLTYLLIDGSNCTDATSFPQEEIGMKLPPSLINLYIGNFKNLRKLSSNGFQNLTSLQSLEIYHCPKLKSIPQKEMLPSLLQLDIGDCPVLKKRCKRDKGKQWSNIAHIPFVTIDGRFIYEWSRGRIKACRLRFGRH
;
A
#
# COMPACT_ATOMS: atom_id res chain seq x y z
N MET A 1 -17.34 -16.57 5.35
CA MET A 1 -17.72 -15.30 6.01
C MET A 1 -17.22 -14.19 5.10
N GLU A 2 -18.10 -13.62 4.28
CA GLU A 2 -17.74 -12.51 3.38
C GLU A 2 -17.89 -11.19 4.13
N TRP A 3 -16.85 -10.35 4.14
CA TRP A 3 -16.84 -9.11 4.94
C TRP A 3 -17.77 -8.02 4.41
N GLY A 4 -18.42 -8.21 3.25
CA GLY A 4 -19.37 -7.27 2.67
C GLY A 4 -18.80 -5.91 2.26
N LEU A 5 -17.48 -5.66 2.41
CA LEU A 5 -16.85 -4.36 2.15
C LEU A 5 -17.10 -3.84 0.73
N HIS A 6 -17.18 -4.74 -0.26
CA HIS A 6 -17.50 -4.42 -1.64
C HIS A 6 -18.86 -3.72 -1.84
N ARG A 7 -19.78 -3.81 -0.87
CA ARG A 7 -21.09 -3.14 -0.90
C ARG A 7 -21.04 -1.70 -0.42
N LEU A 8 -19.92 -1.28 0.17
CA LEU A 8 -19.71 0.08 0.67
C LEU A 8 -19.29 0.98 -0.49
N THR A 9 -20.21 1.22 -1.42
CA THR A 9 -19.94 1.90 -2.70
C THR A 9 -19.52 3.36 -2.56
N SER A 10 -19.77 3.99 -1.41
CA SER A 10 -19.32 5.36 -1.12
C SER A 10 -18.04 5.41 -0.25
N LEU A 11 -17.46 4.26 0.11
CA LEU A 11 -16.29 4.24 0.98
C LEU A 11 -15.03 4.65 0.21
N THR A 12 -14.49 5.81 0.57
CA THR A 12 -13.29 6.37 -0.06
C THR A 12 -12.01 6.12 0.73
N TYR A 13 -12.13 5.92 2.04
CA TYR A 13 -11.00 5.67 2.94
C TYR A 13 -11.24 4.38 3.71
N LEU A 14 -10.23 3.51 3.73
CA LEU A 14 -10.27 2.26 4.49
C LEU A 14 -8.96 2.06 5.25
N LEU A 15 -9.10 1.88 6.56
CA LEU A 15 -8.00 1.50 7.46
C LEU A 15 -8.16 0.03 7.82
N ILE A 16 -7.10 -0.75 7.59
CA ILE A 16 -7.01 -2.15 7.98
C ILE A 16 -5.88 -2.28 9.00
N ASP A 17 -6.26 -2.55 10.25
CA ASP A 17 -5.33 -2.86 11.32
C ASP A 17 -5.23 -4.37 11.55
N GLY A 18 -4.06 -4.94 11.33
CA GLY A 18 -3.76 -6.37 11.48
C GLY A 18 -3.18 -6.75 12.83
N SER A 19 -3.22 -5.85 13.83
CA SER A 19 -2.64 -6.06 15.16
C SER A 19 -3.12 -7.38 15.82
N ASN A 20 -4.39 -7.74 15.60
CA ASN A 20 -5.04 -8.96 16.09
C ASN A 20 -5.04 -10.12 15.08
N CYS A 21 -4.45 -9.94 13.90
CA CYS A 21 -4.39 -10.96 12.85
C CYS A 21 -3.05 -11.70 12.89
N THR A 22 -3.01 -12.85 13.59
CA THR A 22 -1.80 -13.68 13.67
C THR A 22 -1.63 -14.58 12.46
N ASP A 23 -2.72 -15.03 11.83
CA ASP A 23 -2.64 -16.10 10.82
C ASP A 23 -2.66 -15.56 9.38
N ALA A 24 -3.01 -14.27 9.22
CA ALA A 24 -3.09 -13.63 7.91
C ALA A 24 -1.70 -13.52 7.27
N THR A 25 -1.47 -14.32 6.23
CA THR A 25 -0.24 -14.28 5.41
C THR A 25 -0.42 -13.52 4.10
N SER A 26 -1.66 -13.25 3.70
CA SER A 26 -2.03 -12.47 2.52
C SER A 26 -3.19 -11.52 2.78
N PHE A 27 -3.23 -10.42 2.02
CA PHE A 27 -4.31 -9.45 2.07
C PHE A 27 -4.61 -8.85 0.68
N PRO A 28 -5.87 -8.70 0.26
CA PRO A 28 -7.06 -9.33 0.83
C PRO A 28 -6.96 -10.86 0.83
N GLN A 29 -7.72 -11.52 1.71
CA GLN A 29 -7.77 -12.98 1.75
C GLN A 29 -8.76 -13.50 0.70
N GLU A 30 -8.24 -14.01 -0.41
CA GLU A 30 -9.02 -14.54 -1.52
C GLU A 30 -9.77 -15.82 -1.11
N GLU A 31 -9.17 -16.64 -0.26
CA GLU A 31 -9.74 -17.89 0.24
C GLU A 31 -11.08 -17.72 0.96
N ILE A 32 -11.37 -16.52 1.48
CA ILE A 32 -12.64 -16.17 2.15
C ILE A 32 -13.48 -15.18 1.34
N GLY A 33 -13.16 -14.97 0.06
CA GLY A 33 -13.92 -14.10 -0.83
C GLY A 33 -13.81 -12.61 -0.48
N MET A 34 -12.75 -12.18 0.21
CA MET A 34 -12.60 -10.78 0.60
C MET A 34 -12.35 -9.91 -0.64
N LYS A 35 -13.26 -8.95 -0.88
CA LYS A 35 -13.17 -7.96 -1.96
C LYS A 35 -13.21 -6.55 -1.38
N LEU A 36 -12.29 -5.71 -1.83
CA LEU A 36 -12.22 -4.30 -1.47
C LEU A 36 -13.21 -3.47 -2.31
N PRO A 37 -13.80 -2.40 -1.75
CA PRO A 37 -14.70 -1.52 -2.49
C PRO A 37 -13.96 -0.76 -3.59
N PRO A 38 -14.51 -0.70 -4.82
CA PRO A 38 -13.84 -0.08 -5.97
C PRO A 38 -13.74 1.46 -5.89
N SER A 39 -14.53 2.08 -5.00
CA SER A 39 -14.55 3.52 -4.76
C SER A 39 -13.46 4.02 -3.80
N LEU A 40 -12.61 3.11 -3.30
CA LEU A 40 -11.51 3.50 -2.43
C LEU A 40 -10.53 4.43 -3.16
N ILE A 41 -10.21 5.53 -2.49
CA ILE A 41 -9.21 6.52 -2.89
C ILE A 41 -7.96 6.35 -2.01
N ASN A 42 -8.16 6.00 -0.73
CA ASN A 42 -7.11 5.87 0.26
C ASN A 42 -7.23 4.52 0.99
N LEU A 43 -6.13 3.78 1.03
CA LEU A 43 -6.05 2.50 1.73
C LEU A 43 -4.84 2.49 2.66
N TYR A 44 -5.08 2.28 3.95
CA TYR A 44 -4.06 2.04 4.95
C TYR A 44 -4.05 0.58 5.38
N ILE A 45 -2.88 -0.05 5.39
CA ILE A 45 -2.67 -1.43 5.86
C ILE A 45 -1.55 -1.41 6.91
N GLY A 46 -1.90 -1.73 8.15
CA GLY A 46 -1.01 -1.60 9.30
C GLY A 46 -0.86 -2.87 10.14
N ASN A 47 0.26 -2.98 10.85
CA ASN A 47 0.45 -3.84 12.02
C ASN A 47 0.28 -5.36 11.81
N PHE A 48 0.42 -5.86 10.59
CA PHE A 48 0.38 -7.31 10.34
C PHE A 48 1.72 -7.99 10.62
N LYS A 49 1.80 -8.75 11.70
CA LYS A 49 3.02 -9.50 12.09
C LYS A 49 3.42 -10.58 11.10
N ASN A 50 2.45 -11.18 10.41
CA ASN A 50 2.66 -12.35 9.54
C ASN A 50 2.32 -12.14 8.05
N LEU A 51 1.86 -10.95 7.66
CA LEU A 51 1.52 -10.65 6.28
C LEU A 51 2.76 -10.70 5.38
N ARG A 52 2.70 -11.54 4.34
CA ARG A 52 3.82 -11.78 3.41
C ARG A 52 3.58 -11.19 2.04
N LYS A 53 2.33 -11.12 1.59
CA LYS A 53 1.95 -10.63 0.25
C LYS A 53 0.67 -9.81 0.28
N LEU A 54 0.63 -8.76 -0.53
CA LEU A 54 -0.63 -8.18 -0.97
C LEU A 54 -1.11 -8.98 -2.20
N SER A 55 -2.32 -9.52 -2.14
CA SER A 55 -2.84 -10.44 -3.15
C SER A 55 -3.31 -9.69 -4.38
N SER A 56 -2.81 -10.08 -5.55
CA SER A 56 -3.10 -9.41 -6.80
C SER A 56 -4.61 -9.23 -7.03
N ASN A 57 -5.41 -10.30 -7.00
CA ASN A 57 -6.82 -10.24 -7.40
C ASN A 57 -7.65 -9.28 -6.54
N GLY A 58 -7.25 -9.07 -5.28
CA GLY A 58 -7.94 -8.16 -4.36
C GLY A 58 -7.76 -6.67 -4.68
N PHE A 59 -6.74 -6.30 -5.45
CA PHE A 59 -6.46 -4.90 -5.85
C PHE A 59 -6.88 -4.59 -7.28
N GLN A 60 -7.19 -5.60 -8.11
CA GLN A 60 -7.46 -5.41 -9.54
C GLN A 60 -8.61 -4.43 -9.85
N ASN A 61 -9.59 -4.32 -8.95
CA ASN A 61 -10.77 -3.47 -9.15
C ASN A 61 -10.65 -2.09 -8.48
N LEU A 62 -9.50 -1.75 -7.90
CA LEU A 62 -9.28 -0.49 -7.20
C LEU A 62 -8.86 0.62 -8.16
N THR A 63 -9.70 0.90 -9.15
CA THR A 63 -9.41 1.88 -10.22
C THR A 63 -9.40 3.32 -9.71
N SER A 64 -9.99 3.60 -8.54
CA SER A 64 -10.00 4.93 -7.94
C SER A 64 -8.90 5.16 -6.91
N LEU A 65 -8.08 4.13 -6.61
CA LEU A 65 -7.13 4.19 -5.50
C LEU A 65 -5.94 5.07 -5.87
N GLN A 66 -5.78 6.16 -5.11
CA GLN A 66 -4.76 7.18 -5.32
C GLN A 66 -3.66 7.12 -4.25
N SER A 67 -3.96 6.68 -3.03
CA SER A 67 -2.99 6.55 -1.94
C SER A 67 -3.02 5.16 -1.30
N LEU A 68 -1.84 4.55 -1.18
CA LEU A 68 -1.61 3.29 -0.47
C LEU A 68 -0.56 3.50 0.61
N GLU A 69 -0.93 3.23 1.85
CA GLU A 69 -0.06 3.37 3.02
C GLU A 69 0.13 2.00 3.68
N ILE A 70 1.38 1.60 3.91
CA ILE A 70 1.72 0.30 4.47
C ILE A 70 2.68 0.47 5.64
N TYR A 71 2.22 0.11 6.83
CA TYR A 71 2.96 0.35 8.08
C TYR A 71 3.10 -0.89 8.94
N HIS A 72 4.25 -1.04 9.61
CA HIS A 72 4.50 -2.09 10.60
C HIS A 72 4.18 -3.53 10.14
N CYS A 73 4.52 -3.87 8.89
CA CYS A 73 4.34 -5.19 8.30
C CYS A 73 5.71 -5.87 8.04
N PRO A 74 6.35 -6.47 9.08
CA PRO A 74 7.75 -6.87 9.02
C PRO A 74 8.07 -7.99 8.03
N LYS A 75 7.09 -8.85 7.70
CA LYS A 75 7.27 -10.00 6.80
C LYS A 75 6.82 -9.74 5.36
N LEU A 76 6.31 -8.54 5.07
CA LEU A 76 5.75 -8.21 3.75
C LEU A 76 6.86 -8.15 2.70
N LYS A 77 6.66 -8.90 1.62
CA LYS A 77 7.67 -9.12 0.57
C LYS A 77 7.35 -8.40 -0.73
N SER A 78 6.08 -8.15 -1.02
CA SER A 78 5.66 -7.61 -2.31
C SER A 78 4.43 -6.74 -2.17
N ILE A 79 4.34 -5.78 -3.09
CA ILE A 79 3.14 -5.00 -3.37
C ILE A 79 2.46 -5.53 -4.65
N PRO A 80 1.21 -5.12 -4.94
CA PRO A 80 0.56 -5.46 -6.21
C PRO A 80 1.36 -4.94 -7.42
N GLN A 81 1.14 -5.57 -8.57
CA GLN A 81 1.78 -5.16 -9.81
C GLN A 81 1.24 -3.81 -10.30
N LYS A 82 2.01 -3.15 -11.17
CA LYS A 82 1.65 -1.87 -11.79
C LYS A 82 0.26 -1.91 -12.44
N GLU A 83 -0.07 -2.98 -13.17
CA GLU A 83 -1.36 -3.08 -13.87
C GLU A 83 -2.57 -3.07 -12.93
N MET A 84 -2.36 -3.34 -11.64
CA MET A 84 -3.41 -3.47 -10.63
C MET A 84 -3.69 -2.16 -9.90
N LEU A 85 -2.80 -1.18 -10.02
CA LEU A 85 -2.84 0.08 -9.30
C LEU A 85 -2.72 1.25 -10.30
N PRO A 86 -3.56 1.30 -11.35
CA PRO A 86 -3.37 2.21 -12.48
C PRO A 86 -3.47 3.69 -12.11
N SER A 87 -4.21 4.01 -11.05
CA SER A 87 -4.48 5.38 -10.58
C SER A 87 -3.64 5.77 -9.37
N LEU A 88 -2.70 4.94 -8.94
CA LEU A 88 -1.95 5.16 -7.71
C LEU A 88 -0.94 6.30 -7.88
N LEU A 89 -1.12 7.35 -7.08
CA LEU A 89 -0.29 8.55 -7.10
C LEU A 89 0.70 8.57 -5.93
N GLN A 90 0.32 7.96 -4.82
CA GLN A 90 1.08 7.96 -3.57
C GLN A 90 1.24 6.55 -3.01
N LEU A 91 2.48 6.20 -2.67
CA LEU A 91 2.83 5.02 -1.90
C LEU A 91 3.70 5.41 -0.71
N ASP A 92 3.26 5.08 0.49
CA ASP A 92 4.04 5.28 1.71
C ASP A 92 4.28 3.95 2.41
N ILE A 93 5.54 3.69 2.76
CA ILE A 93 5.97 2.44 3.41
C ILE A 93 6.74 2.81 4.67
N GLY A 94 6.22 2.47 5.84
CA GLY A 94 6.89 2.67 7.14
C GLY A 94 7.11 1.35 7.88
N ASP A 95 8.30 1.18 8.46
CA ASP A 95 8.62 0.07 9.36
C ASP A 95 8.31 -1.32 8.77
N CYS A 96 8.53 -1.46 7.46
CA CYS A 96 8.39 -2.70 6.70
C CYS A 96 9.76 -3.15 6.17
N PRO A 97 10.66 -3.69 7.02
CA PRO A 97 12.07 -3.91 6.69
C PRO A 97 12.32 -4.78 5.44
N VAL A 98 11.52 -5.82 5.22
CA VAL A 98 11.66 -6.71 4.05
C VAL A 98 11.22 -5.98 2.78
N LEU A 99 10.08 -5.31 2.81
CA LEU A 99 9.55 -4.59 1.65
C LEU A 99 10.45 -3.40 1.29
N LYS A 100 10.87 -2.59 2.26
CA LYS A 100 11.82 -1.49 2.09
C LYS A 100 13.08 -1.92 1.32
N LYS A 101 13.69 -3.04 1.70
CA LYS A 101 14.88 -3.57 1.00
C LYS A 101 14.58 -3.93 -0.45
N ARG A 102 13.37 -4.38 -0.75
CA ARG A 102 12.93 -4.81 -2.08
C ARG A 102 12.42 -3.67 -2.95
N CYS A 103 12.04 -2.54 -2.37
CA CYS A 103 11.63 -1.32 -3.06
C CYS A 103 12.79 -0.36 -3.33
N LYS A 104 14.05 -0.74 -3.02
CA LYS A 104 15.22 0.10 -3.30
C LYS A 104 15.25 0.55 -4.76
N ARG A 105 15.44 1.85 -4.97
CA ARG A 105 15.57 2.46 -6.30
C ARG A 105 16.63 1.76 -7.14
N ASP A 106 16.28 1.49 -8.40
CA ASP A 106 17.11 0.90 -9.47
C ASP A 106 17.72 -0.49 -9.19
N LYS A 107 17.51 -1.05 -7.99
CA LYS A 107 18.13 -2.32 -7.55
C LYS A 107 17.13 -3.29 -6.93
N GLY A 108 15.99 -2.79 -6.46
CA GLY A 108 15.00 -3.55 -5.73
C GLY A 108 14.12 -4.37 -6.67
N LYS A 109 13.82 -5.62 -6.30
CA LYS A 109 12.91 -6.52 -7.04
C LYS A 109 11.49 -5.96 -7.20
N GLN A 110 11.09 -4.97 -6.42
CA GLN A 110 9.79 -4.30 -6.50
C GLN A 110 9.87 -2.93 -7.15
N TRP A 111 11.05 -2.48 -7.58
CA TRP A 111 11.22 -1.15 -8.16
C TRP A 111 10.35 -0.95 -9.40
N SER A 112 10.31 -1.91 -10.32
CA SER A 112 9.46 -1.87 -11.52
C SER A 112 7.96 -1.69 -11.19
N ASN A 113 7.52 -2.17 -10.04
CA ASN A 113 6.13 -2.08 -9.59
C ASN A 113 5.80 -0.69 -9.01
N ILE A 114 6.80 0.12 -8.63
CA ILE A 114 6.57 1.44 -8.00
C ILE A 114 7.17 2.61 -8.77
N ALA A 115 8.07 2.36 -9.72
CA ALA A 115 8.82 3.39 -10.44
C ALA A 115 7.94 4.37 -11.24
N HIS A 116 6.70 3.99 -11.53
CA HIS A 116 5.73 4.83 -12.22
C HIS A 116 4.90 5.72 -11.27
N ILE A 117 4.96 5.46 -9.96
CA ILE A 117 4.21 6.21 -8.95
C ILE A 117 4.97 7.52 -8.68
N PRO A 118 4.32 8.69 -8.84
CA PRO A 118 5.00 9.99 -8.73
C PRO A 118 5.46 10.30 -7.30
N PHE A 119 4.71 9.87 -6.29
CA PHE A 119 5.04 10.11 -4.89
C PHE A 119 5.28 8.82 -4.12
N VAL A 120 6.54 8.52 -3.79
CA VAL A 120 6.90 7.32 -3.02
C VAL A 120 7.79 7.70 -1.85
N THR A 121 7.35 7.36 -0.64
CA THR A 121 8.13 7.53 0.60
C THR A 121 8.39 6.18 1.27
N ILE A 122 9.60 6.02 1.81
CA ILE A 122 9.99 4.86 2.59
C ILE A 122 10.65 5.33 3.89
N ASP A 123 10.09 4.95 5.03
CA ASP A 123 10.44 5.42 6.38
C ASP A 123 10.59 6.96 6.43
N GLY A 124 9.59 7.66 5.86
CA GLY A 124 9.54 9.12 5.81
C GLY A 124 10.54 9.79 4.84
N ARG A 125 11.25 9.01 4.01
CA ARG A 125 12.19 9.54 3.01
C ARG A 125 11.64 9.38 1.60
N PHE A 126 11.66 10.46 0.82
CA PHE A 126 11.25 10.43 -0.58
C PHE A 126 12.24 9.61 -1.40
N ILE A 127 11.76 8.67 -2.22
CA ILE A 127 12.67 7.76 -2.94
C ILE A 127 13.35 8.39 -4.17
N TYR A 128 12.75 9.46 -4.70
CA TYR A 128 13.22 10.12 -5.92
C TYR A 128 14.09 11.35 -5.62
N GLU A 129 14.84 11.37 -4.51
CA GLU A 129 15.64 12.54 -4.10
C GLU A 129 16.32 13.24 -5.30
N TRP A 130 15.94 14.50 -5.47
CA TRP A 130 16.38 15.40 -6.52
C TRP A 130 17.80 15.88 -6.22
N SER A 131 18.70 15.84 -7.20
CA SER A 131 20.01 16.47 -7.11
C SER A 131 19.83 17.97 -6.82
N ARG A 132 20.10 18.37 -5.56
CA ARG A 132 20.38 19.75 -5.08
C ARG A 132 19.74 20.88 -5.90
N GLY A 133 18.49 21.24 -5.60
CA GLY A 133 17.89 22.46 -6.17
C GLY A 133 16.42 22.66 -5.87
N ARG A 134 16.13 23.32 -4.75
CA ARG A 134 14.92 24.12 -4.45
C ARG A 134 13.58 23.62 -5.01
N ILE A 135 12.88 22.74 -4.29
CA ILE A 135 11.43 22.88 -4.00
C ILE A 135 11.19 22.33 -2.58
N LYS A 136 10.55 23.11 -1.71
CA LYS A 136 10.13 22.65 -0.38
C LYS A 136 9.14 21.50 -0.59
N ALA A 137 9.43 20.32 -0.06
CA ALA A 137 8.43 19.28 0.06
C ALA A 137 7.21 19.88 0.78
N CYS A 138 6.08 19.98 0.10
CA CYS A 138 4.81 20.14 0.77
C CYS A 138 4.65 18.92 1.68
N ARG A 139 4.90 19.14 2.97
CA ARG A 139 4.67 18.15 4.02
C ARG A 139 3.15 17.96 4.06
N LEU A 140 2.63 16.99 3.30
CA LEU A 140 1.25 16.54 3.47
C LEU A 140 1.16 15.98 4.90
N ARG A 141 0.66 16.80 5.83
CA ARG A 141 0.24 16.32 7.14
C ARG A 141 -1.06 15.56 6.89
N PHE A 142 -1.01 14.24 6.86
CA PHE A 142 -2.22 13.47 7.03
C PHE A 142 -2.49 13.35 8.53
N GLY A 143 -3.66 13.87 8.92
CA GLY A 143 -4.08 14.00 10.31
C GLY A 143 -4.15 12.64 10.98
N ARG A 144 -3.67 12.58 12.22
CA ARG A 144 -4.13 11.57 13.17
C ARG A 144 -5.59 11.93 13.48
N HIS A 145 -6.52 11.11 13.02
CA HIS A 145 -7.84 11.03 13.65
C HIS A 145 -7.77 10.09 14.84
#